data_AF-A0A089XKP9-F1
#
_entry.id   AF-A0A089XKP9-F1
#
_cell.length_a   1.000
_cell.length_b   1.000
_cell.length_c   1.000
_cell.angle_alpha   90.00
_cell.angle_beta   90.00
_cell.angle_gamma   90.00
#
_symmetry.space_group_name_H-M   'P 1'
#
loop_
_entity.id
_entity.type
_entity.pdbx_description
1 polymer ?
#
loop_
_entity_poly.entity_id
_entity_poly.type
_entity_poly.pdbx_seq_one_letter_code
_entity_poly.pdbx_strand_id
1 'polypeptide(L)'
;MVGDGHRRAGTPLRAAQDEAGVPPGVWKGRGLAALGLTAGDVVTERQAELLLGEGRHPDADRIERELLAQGESPARARRATVLGRPIEHNASPKTDKAKERTPWLALDLVFRAPSTAHIAWALTDDETRLVLEMCQDIARDRTLAWLEESVAQIRWGSGGKHRRPVRDGLIVAVFRHYESRAAESKPLLHDHAVVSIRARRPDGTWGNLSADSMLAHIVAADTLYTLHFMEEVSSRLGWAWVPREVTPGRRPVMEIAGVDRRLIGWQSTRRQQIEDALSVLTDKYEERQGHPPGEKAGYALACQAADQTRPPKRTELLSLTELRTRWRTSAIRAFGACTVYRLAERARAAAAAVWARVRPVVDIALVAVDVVAVVYVMRGAFARHHLLAEARRHLSYVLRGRRHEPGLNARIVQAAVDDHTRPVGRGRRMTANLRALYPSDIEDQAVLRPLTRRRTAAPYERARLAAGALAARVRAARRAERLGSRTRPYAVAVPAVSRSRPRPFRDGRKDGRLPEPETGIDTVERTRQTLEAAAAQVASTLQDSRRAREAAHCLRPQPAPAAVPPPYTQQPGTQHTPGRTTGGVT
;
A
#
# COMPACT_ATOMS: atom_id res chain seq x y z
N MET A 1 7.19 -2.55 -15.82
CA MET A 1 7.02 -1.64 -14.66
C MET A 1 7.90 -0.42 -14.87
N VAL A 2 7.40 0.58 -15.60
CA VAL A 2 8.17 1.74 -16.08
C VAL A 2 7.40 2.99 -15.69
N GLY A 3 7.27 3.18 -14.37
CA GLY A 3 6.25 4.06 -13.81
C GLY A 3 4.90 3.85 -14.48
N ASP A 4 4.21 4.95 -14.75
CA ASP A 4 2.91 4.92 -15.41
C ASP A 4 2.95 5.15 -16.94
N GLY A 5 4.13 5.35 -17.53
CA GLY A 5 4.28 5.50 -18.98
C GLY A 5 4.04 4.22 -19.81
N HIS A 6 4.14 4.38 -21.13
CA HIS A 6 4.31 3.28 -22.07
C HIS A 6 5.80 3.03 -22.33
N ARG A 7 6.26 1.79 -22.15
CA ARG A 7 7.61 1.37 -22.54
C ARG A 7 7.59 1.02 -24.03
N ARG A 8 8.45 1.67 -24.84
CA ARG A 8 8.64 1.31 -26.25
C ARG A 8 9.09 -0.15 -26.37
N ALA A 9 8.66 -0.84 -27.42
CA ALA A 9 9.08 -2.21 -27.68
C ALA A 9 10.61 -2.27 -27.85
N GLY A 10 11.24 -3.36 -27.36
CA GLY A 10 12.70 -3.53 -27.38
C GLY A 10 13.49 -2.72 -26.35
N THR A 11 12.90 -1.74 -25.65
CA THR A 11 13.61 -0.99 -24.60
C THR A 11 13.75 -1.84 -23.32
N PRO A 12 14.98 -2.07 -22.79
CA PRO A 12 15.17 -2.79 -21.53
C PRO A 12 14.45 -2.11 -20.37
N LEU A 13 13.90 -2.89 -19.42
CA LEU A 13 13.17 -2.37 -18.24
C LEU A 13 13.94 -1.26 -17.53
N ARG A 14 15.24 -1.47 -17.27
CA ARG A 14 16.06 -0.52 -16.51
C ARG A 14 16.24 0.81 -17.23
N ALA A 15 16.61 0.79 -18.51
CA ALA A 15 16.78 2.00 -19.30
C ALA A 15 15.50 2.86 -19.34
N ALA A 16 14.35 2.20 -19.48
CA ALA A 16 13.06 2.89 -19.47
C ALA A 16 12.69 3.43 -18.07
N GLN A 17 13.08 2.74 -16.99
CA GLN A 17 12.92 3.23 -15.61
C GLN A 17 13.77 4.50 -15.36
N ASP A 18 15.02 4.49 -15.79
CA ASP A 18 15.92 5.64 -15.70
C ASP A 18 15.38 6.83 -16.53
N GLU A 19 14.85 6.59 -17.74
CA GLU A 19 14.19 7.61 -18.59
C GLU A 19 12.93 8.22 -17.91
N ALA A 20 12.12 7.38 -17.25
CA ALA A 20 10.96 7.83 -16.48
C ALA A 20 11.33 8.42 -15.10
N GLY A 21 12.62 8.49 -14.75
CA GLY A 21 13.10 8.95 -13.44
C GLY A 21 12.56 8.16 -12.24
N VAL A 22 12.11 6.92 -12.45
CA VAL A 22 11.67 6.01 -11.36
C VAL A 22 12.85 5.15 -10.91
N PRO A 23 13.00 4.88 -9.60
CA PRO A 23 14.05 3.99 -9.13
C PRO A 23 13.83 2.57 -9.67
N PRO A 24 14.90 1.77 -9.80
CA PRO A 24 14.77 0.36 -10.15
C PRO A 24 13.91 -0.38 -9.13
N GLY A 25 13.30 -1.48 -9.56
CA GLY A 25 12.63 -2.39 -8.63
C GLY A 25 13.63 -3.04 -7.68
N VAL A 26 13.24 -3.29 -6.43
CA VAL A 26 14.10 -3.94 -5.42
C VAL A 26 13.45 -5.16 -4.80
N TRP A 27 14.24 -6.19 -4.55
CA TRP A 27 13.83 -7.40 -3.85
C TRP A 27 13.63 -7.13 -2.35
N LYS A 28 12.55 -7.65 -1.77
CA LYS A 28 12.20 -7.57 -0.35
C LYS A 28 11.64 -8.91 0.16
N GLY A 29 11.69 -9.09 1.48
CA GLY A 29 11.15 -10.23 2.20
C GLY A 29 12.19 -11.31 2.54
N ARG A 30 11.96 -12.08 3.61
CA ARG A 30 12.96 -13.06 4.10
C ARG A 30 13.12 -14.27 3.18
N GLY A 31 12.11 -14.57 2.35
CA GLY A 31 12.09 -15.74 1.48
C GLY A 31 13.13 -15.70 0.35
N LEU A 32 13.76 -14.54 0.13
CA LEU A 32 14.84 -14.34 -0.84
C LEU A 32 16.06 -15.24 -0.59
N ALA A 33 16.38 -15.51 0.68
CA ALA A 33 17.51 -16.37 1.03
C ALA A 33 17.35 -17.80 0.49
N ALA A 34 16.12 -18.29 0.36
CA ALA A 34 15.83 -19.60 -0.25
C ALA A 34 16.03 -19.65 -1.78
N LEU A 35 16.33 -18.50 -2.40
CA LEU A 35 16.64 -18.32 -3.83
C LEU A 35 18.05 -17.75 -4.07
N GLY A 36 18.88 -17.64 -3.02
CA GLY A 36 20.20 -17.02 -3.12
C GLY A 36 20.19 -15.51 -3.39
N LEU A 37 19.06 -14.82 -3.15
CA LEU A 37 18.91 -13.37 -3.33
C LEU A 37 19.00 -12.63 -2.00
N THR A 38 19.42 -11.36 -2.04
CA THR A 38 19.52 -10.46 -0.89
C THR A 38 18.43 -9.38 -0.93
N ALA A 39 17.90 -9.01 0.23
CA ALA A 39 16.94 -7.91 0.31
C ALA A 39 17.63 -6.57 0.00
N GLY A 40 17.12 -5.84 -1.00
CA GLY A 40 17.75 -4.64 -1.56
C GLY A 40 18.32 -4.84 -2.96
N ASP A 41 18.55 -6.09 -3.40
CA ASP A 41 19.03 -6.39 -4.75
C ASP A 41 18.08 -5.84 -5.82
N VAL A 42 18.64 -5.34 -6.91
CA VAL A 42 17.87 -4.82 -8.05
C VAL A 42 17.14 -5.97 -8.76
N VAL A 43 15.83 -5.80 -8.95
CA VAL A 43 15.00 -6.73 -9.69
C VAL A 43 15.30 -6.59 -11.18
N THR A 44 15.96 -7.58 -11.77
CA THR A 44 16.16 -7.63 -13.22
C THR A 44 14.86 -8.05 -13.94
N GLU A 45 14.69 -7.64 -15.20
CA GLU A 45 13.52 -8.01 -16.00
C GLU A 45 13.36 -9.52 -16.13
N ARG A 46 14.46 -10.24 -16.40
CA ARG A 46 14.44 -11.69 -16.58
C ARG A 46 14.17 -12.45 -15.28
N GLN A 47 14.71 -12.01 -14.14
CA GLN A 47 14.37 -12.60 -12.83
C GLN A 47 12.88 -12.40 -12.48
N ALA A 48 12.32 -11.22 -12.79
CA ALA A 48 10.90 -10.95 -12.57
C ALA A 48 10.01 -11.82 -13.48
N GLU A 49 10.36 -11.96 -14.76
CA GLU A 49 9.68 -12.86 -15.70
C GLU A 49 9.73 -14.32 -15.22
N LEU A 50 10.92 -14.83 -14.89
CA LEU A 50 11.12 -16.19 -14.41
C LEU A 50 10.32 -16.48 -13.14
N LEU A 51 10.38 -15.62 -12.12
CA LEU A 51 9.72 -15.89 -10.84
C LEU A 51 8.22 -15.57 -10.85
N LEU A 52 7.81 -14.44 -11.42
CA LEU A 52 6.45 -13.90 -11.33
C LEU A 52 5.60 -14.21 -12.58
N GLY A 53 6.23 -14.53 -13.71
CA GLY A 53 5.58 -14.94 -14.97
C GLY A 53 5.69 -16.44 -15.28
N GLU A 54 6.80 -17.10 -14.94
CA GLU A 54 7.00 -18.55 -15.17
C GLU A 54 6.92 -19.40 -13.88
N GLY A 55 7.01 -18.78 -12.69
CA GLY A 55 7.02 -19.49 -11.41
C GLY A 55 8.26 -20.39 -11.20
N ARG A 56 9.41 -19.98 -11.76
CA ARG A 56 10.73 -20.62 -11.72
C ARG A 56 11.71 -19.83 -10.82
N HIS A 57 12.91 -20.37 -10.61
CA HIS A 57 13.99 -19.72 -9.90
C HIS A 57 14.42 -18.43 -10.64
N PRO A 58 14.71 -17.31 -9.95
CA PRO A 58 15.17 -16.07 -10.57
C PRO A 58 16.40 -16.27 -11.48
N ASP A 59 17.34 -17.10 -11.05
CA ASP A 59 18.56 -17.45 -11.80
C ASP A 59 18.40 -18.70 -12.70
N ALA A 60 17.17 -19.09 -13.09
CA ALA A 60 16.92 -20.35 -13.79
C ALA A 60 17.81 -20.56 -15.03
N ASP A 61 18.00 -19.52 -15.85
CA ASP A 61 18.81 -19.61 -17.07
C ASP A 61 20.29 -19.90 -16.77
N ARG A 62 20.82 -19.45 -15.63
CA ARG A 62 22.20 -19.73 -15.19
C ARG A 62 22.31 -21.18 -14.70
N ILE A 63 21.42 -21.58 -13.79
CA ILE A 63 21.38 -22.93 -13.20
C ILE A 63 21.20 -24.00 -14.28
N GLU A 64 20.35 -23.75 -15.29
CA GLU A 64 20.15 -24.70 -16.39
C GLU A 64 21.39 -24.83 -17.28
N ARG A 65 22.11 -23.74 -17.59
CA ARG A 65 23.38 -23.83 -18.32
C ARG A 65 24.45 -24.59 -17.54
N GLU A 66 24.56 -24.35 -16.24
CA GLU A 66 25.51 -25.05 -15.36
C GLU A 66 25.23 -26.56 -15.32
N LEU A 67 23.97 -26.97 -15.15
CA LEU A 67 23.57 -28.39 -15.14
C LEU A 67 23.79 -29.06 -16.51
N LEU A 68 23.43 -28.39 -17.61
CA LEU A 68 23.67 -28.90 -18.97
C LEU A 68 25.17 -29.09 -19.26
N ALA A 69 26.01 -28.16 -18.80
CA ALA A 69 27.47 -28.28 -18.92
C ALA A 69 28.05 -29.44 -18.06
N GLN A 70 27.36 -29.84 -17.00
CA GLN A 70 27.67 -31.01 -16.18
C GLN A 70 27.13 -32.33 -16.77
N GLY A 71 26.52 -32.30 -17.97
CA GLY A 71 25.97 -33.47 -18.65
C GLY A 71 24.56 -33.88 -18.19
N GLU A 72 23.88 -33.06 -17.38
CA GLU A 72 22.50 -33.34 -16.97
C GLU A 72 21.52 -33.17 -18.13
N SER A 73 20.49 -34.01 -18.18
CA SER A 73 19.47 -33.92 -19.24
C SER A 73 18.69 -32.58 -19.18
N PRO A 74 18.23 -32.03 -20.31
CA PRO A 74 17.41 -30.80 -20.33
C PRO A 74 16.16 -30.88 -19.46
N ALA A 75 15.54 -32.06 -19.35
CA ALA A 75 14.39 -32.28 -18.47
C ALA A 75 14.74 -32.15 -16.99
N ARG A 76 15.93 -32.64 -16.58
CA ARG A 76 16.42 -32.55 -15.20
C ARG A 76 16.89 -31.15 -14.86
N ALA A 77 17.62 -30.49 -15.76
CA ALA A 77 17.99 -29.08 -15.65
C ALA A 77 16.74 -28.19 -15.48
N ARG A 78 15.74 -28.31 -16.37
CA ARG A 78 14.45 -27.61 -16.26
C ARG A 78 13.71 -27.93 -14.97
N ARG A 79 13.75 -29.18 -14.48
CA ARG A 79 13.07 -29.54 -13.24
C ARG A 79 13.70 -28.90 -12.01
N ALA A 80 15.03 -28.71 -12.00
CA ALA A 80 15.75 -28.09 -10.89
C ALA A 80 15.34 -26.63 -10.63
N THR A 81 14.93 -25.89 -11.67
CA THR A 81 14.55 -24.47 -11.54
C THR A 81 13.06 -24.24 -11.29
N VAL A 82 12.19 -25.24 -11.45
CA VAL A 82 10.75 -25.08 -11.26
C VAL A 82 10.38 -25.09 -9.77
N LEU A 83 9.86 -23.95 -9.29
CA LEU A 83 9.45 -23.79 -7.89
C LEU A 83 8.09 -24.46 -7.64
N GLY A 84 8.09 -25.76 -7.41
CA GLY A 84 6.92 -26.54 -7.01
C GLY A 84 6.26 -27.23 -8.20
N ARG A 85 4.97 -26.94 -8.46
CA ARG A 85 4.26 -27.49 -9.63
C ARG A 85 4.54 -26.62 -10.87
N PRO A 86 4.99 -27.21 -11.99
CA PRO A 86 5.20 -26.48 -13.26
C PRO A 86 3.92 -25.77 -13.72
N ILE A 87 4.05 -24.61 -14.39
CA ILE A 87 2.91 -23.83 -14.86
C ILE A 87 2.17 -24.52 -16.01
N GLU A 88 2.92 -25.24 -16.84
CA GLU A 88 2.52 -26.04 -17.99
C GLU A 88 1.55 -27.16 -17.57
N HIS A 89 1.66 -27.64 -16.33
CA HIS A 89 0.74 -28.62 -15.79
C HIS A 89 -0.69 -28.08 -15.64
N ASN A 90 -0.88 -26.76 -15.51
CA ASN A 90 -2.22 -26.16 -15.47
C ASN A 90 -2.86 -26.10 -16.87
N ALA A 91 -2.07 -26.24 -17.95
CA ALA A 91 -2.54 -26.27 -19.33
C ALA A 91 -2.67 -27.70 -19.90
N SER A 92 -2.46 -28.74 -19.09
CA SER A 92 -2.45 -30.12 -19.59
C SER A 92 -3.84 -30.59 -20.04
N PRO A 93 -4.03 -31.04 -21.30
CA PRO A 93 -5.34 -31.52 -21.78
C PRO A 93 -5.82 -32.80 -21.09
N LYS A 94 -4.99 -33.46 -20.27
CA LYS A 94 -5.32 -34.70 -19.54
C LYS A 94 -6.25 -34.52 -18.34
N THR A 95 -6.72 -33.31 -18.04
CA THR A 95 -7.78 -33.08 -17.05
C THR A 95 -8.73 -31.99 -17.53
N ASP A 96 -10.04 -32.19 -17.53
CA ASP A 96 -10.99 -31.17 -18.01
C ASP A 96 -10.86 -29.84 -17.24
N LYS A 97 -10.56 -29.92 -15.94
CA LYS A 97 -10.31 -28.76 -15.07
C LYS A 97 -9.00 -28.02 -15.35
N ALA A 98 -8.20 -28.41 -16.34
CA ALA A 98 -7.04 -27.63 -16.80
C ALA A 98 -7.47 -26.50 -17.75
N LYS A 99 -8.46 -26.75 -18.62
CA LYS A 99 -8.98 -25.78 -19.60
C LYS A 99 -9.53 -24.51 -18.94
N GLU A 100 -9.85 -24.56 -17.65
CA GLU A 100 -10.44 -23.47 -16.85
C GLU A 100 -9.43 -22.78 -15.91
N ARG A 101 -8.15 -23.20 -15.87
CA ARG A 101 -7.20 -22.76 -14.84
C ARG A 101 -6.16 -21.77 -15.35
N THR A 102 -6.48 -20.49 -15.27
CA THR A 102 -5.46 -19.43 -15.32
C THR A 102 -4.48 -19.60 -14.16
N PRO A 103 -3.17 -19.80 -14.41
CA PRO A 103 -2.19 -19.91 -13.34
C PRO A 103 -2.05 -18.56 -12.65
N TRP A 104 -2.25 -18.54 -11.34
CA TRP A 104 -2.11 -17.33 -10.55
C TRP A 104 -0.76 -17.36 -9.81
N LEU A 105 0.12 -16.43 -10.19
CA LEU A 105 1.58 -16.49 -9.93
C LEU A 105 2.08 -15.44 -8.95
N ALA A 106 1.38 -14.31 -8.82
CA ALA A 106 1.72 -13.25 -7.88
C ALA A 106 0.48 -12.49 -7.38
N LEU A 107 0.61 -11.89 -6.20
CA LEU A 107 -0.33 -10.95 -5.61
C LEU A 107 0.32 -9.56 -5.59
N ASP A 108 -0.25 -8.60 -6.31
CA ASP A 108 0.19 -7.21 -6.25
C ASP A 108 -0.46 -6.49 -5.06
N LEU A 109 0.39 -6.01 -4.13
CA LEU A 109 -0.01 -5.19 -2.99
C LEU A 109 0.40 -3.74 -3.25
N VAL A 110 -0.57 -2.89 -3.61
CA VAL A 110 -0.31 -1.48 -3.93
C VAL A 110 -0.35 -0.63 -2.66
N PHE A 111 0.82 -0.21 -2.19
CA PHE A 111 0.98 0.65 -1.02
C PHE A 111 0.83 2.12 -1.42
N ARG A 112 -0.20 2.79 -0.90
CA ARG A 112 -0.55 4.17 -1.26
C ARG A 112 -0.78 5.02 -0.01
N ALA A 113 0.02 6.06 0.19
CA ALA A 113 -0.19 7.06 1.24
C ALA A 113 -1.55 7.79 1.12
N PRO A 114 -2.04 8.48 2.17
CA PRO A 114 -3.26 9.29 2.07
C PRO A 114 -3.15 10.45 1.06
N SER A 115 -4.28 10.93 0.52
CA SER A 115 -4.32 11.93 -0.56
C SER A 115 -3.51 13.19 -0.25
N THR A 116 -3.64 13.75 0.95
CA THR A 116 -2.86 14.93 1.38
C THR A 116 -1.35 14.68 1.47
N ALA A 117 -0.91 13.44 1.67
CA ALA A 117 0.51 13.09 1.65
C ALA A 117 1.08 13.06 0.22
N HIS A 118 0.31 12.61 -0.80
CA HIS A 118 0.72 12.77 -2.20
C HIS A 118 0.83 14.25 -2.60
N ILE A 119 -0.11 15.08 -2.14
CA ILE A 119 -0.12 16.52 -2.39
C ILE A 119 1.10 17.18 -1.74
N ALA A 120 1.39 16.87 -0.46
CA ALA A 120 2.57 17.36 0.22
C ALA A 120 3.85 16.90 -0.53
N TRP A 121 4.02 15.60 -0.74
CA TRP A 121 5.14 15.00 -1.47
C TRP A 121 5.42 15.68 -2.82
N ALA A 122 4.38 16.01 -3.58
CA ALA A 122 4.50 16.66 -4.88
C ALA A 122 4.76 18.17 -4.84
N LEU A 123 4.33 18.87 -3.78
CA LEU A 123 4.29 20.34 -3.73
C LEU A 123 5.22 20.98 -2.68
N THR A 124 5.87 20.21 -1.80
CA THR A 124 6.93 20.70 -0.92
C THR A 124 8.30 20.69 -1.60
N ASP A 125 9.31 21.23 -0.90
CA ASP A 125 10.74 21.03 -1.21
C ASP A 125 11.15 19.55 -1.29
N ASP A 126 12.36 19.32 -1.80
CA ASP A 126 12.91 17.98 -2.00
C ASP A 126 13.35 17.28 -0.71
N GLU A 127 13.72 18.02 0.34
CA GLU A 127 13.99 17.45 1.67
C GLU A 127 12.73 16.77 2.22
N THR A 128 11.61 17.51 2.25
CA THR A 128 10.31 17.00 2.68
C THR A 128 9.82 15.87 1.77
N ARG A 129 10.08 15.94 0.46
CA ARG A 129 9.79 14.85 -0.50
C ARG A 129 10.51 13.56 -0.10
N LEU A 130 11.83 13.61 0.11
CA LEU A 130 12.65 12.46 0.47
C LEU A 130 12.26 11.88 1.84
N VAL A 131 11.89 12.73 2.81
CA VAL A 131 11.34 12.26 4.09
C VAL A 131 10.02 11.52 3.89
N LEU A 132 9.11 12.00 3.04
CA LEU A 132 7.84 11.32 2.76
C LEU A 132 8.04 9.98 2.02
N GLU A 133 9.00 9.92 1.09
CA GLU A 133 9.42 8.67 0.43
C GLU A 133 9.98 7.65 1.44
N MET A 134 10.87 8.07 2.34
CA MET A 134 11.38 7.23 3.43
C MET A 134 10.26 6.77 4.38
N CYS A 135 9.26 7.60 4.68
CA CYS A 135 8.11 7.20 5.50
C CYS A 135 7.27 6.12 4.81
N GLN A 136 7.08 6.24 3.49
CA GLN A 136 6.42 5.24 2.64
C GLN A 136 7.20 3.92 2.67
N ASP A 137 8.53 3.96 2.50
CA ASP A 137 9.42 2.79 2.57
C ASP A 137 9.32 2.05 3.92
N ILE A 138 9.45 2.78 5.04
CA ILE A 138 9.40 2.20 6.39
C ILE A 138 8.02 1.59 6.69
N ALA A 139 6.94 2.29 6.33
CA ALA A 139 5.58 1.82 6.58
C ALA A 139 5.22 0.58 5.74
N ARG A 140 5.65 0.55 4.47
CA ARG A 140 5.53 -0.61 3.59
C ARG A 140 6.30 -1.80 4.17
N ASP A 141 7.60 -1.63 4.44
CA ASP A 141 8.47 -2.74 4.84
C ASP A 141 8.06 -3.34 6.20
N ARG A 142 7.63 -2.52 7.17
CA ARG A 142 7.01 -3.02 8.42
C ARG A 142 5.72 -3.79 8.19
N THR A 143 4.91 -3.38 7.22
CA THR A 143 3.64 -4.07 6.89
C THR A 143 3.90 -5.38 6.16
N LEU A 144 4.89 -5.43 5.28
CA LEU A 144 5.35 -6.67 4.64
C LEU A 144 5.88 -7.65 5.69
N ALA A 145 6.77 -7.22 6.61
CA ALA A 145 7.27 -8.06 7.70
C ALA A 145 6.14 -8.65 8.56
N TRP A 146 5.16 -7.84 8.95
CA TRP A 146 3.97 -8.33 9.66
C TRP A 146 3.15 -9.35 8.85
N LEU A 147 3.03 -9.17 7.54
CA LEU A 147 2.39 -10.15 6.66
C LEU A 147 3.18 -11.47 6.62
N GLU A 148 4.52 -11.43 6.55
CA GLU A 148 5.35 -12.65 6.61
C GLU A 148 5.15 -13.43 7.92
N GLU A 149 5.16 -12.72 9.05
CA GLU A 149 5.18 -13.32 10.39
C GLU A 149 3.80 -13.81 10.85
N SER A 150 2.76 -13.01 10.59
CA SER A 150 1.43 -13.20 11.19
C SER A 150 0.37 -13.73 10.22
N VAL A 151 0.60 -13.68 8.91
CA VAL A 151 -0.46 -13.89 7.89
C VAL A 151 -0.07 -14.93 6.84
N ALA A 152 1.19 -14.95 6.41
CA ALA A 152 1.68 -15.83 5.36
C ALA A 152 1.53 -17.30 5.77
N GLN A 153 0.74 -18.04 5.00
CA GLN A 153 0.53 -19.47 5.19
C GLN A 153 0.73 -20.21 3.86
N ILE A 154 1.33 -21.39 3.87
CA ILE A 154 1.48 -22.27 2.71
C ILE A 154 0.48 -23.42 2.74
N ARG A 155 -0.03 -23.82 1.57
CA ARG A 155 -0.93 -24.98 1.41
C ARG A 155 -0.13 -26.28 1.44
N TRP A 156 -0.59 -27.25 2.24
CA TRP A 156 0.12 -28.50 2.56
C TRP A 156 -0.81 -29.73 2.52
N GLY A 157 -0.23 -30.91 2.26
CA GLY A 157 -0.91 -32.20 2.23
C GLY A 157 -1.78 -32.44 0.98
N SER A 158 -2.42 -33.61 0.91
CA SER A 158 -3.28 -33.98 -0.22
C SER A 158 -4.42 -32.96 -0.42
N GLY A 159 -4.56 -32.47 -1.65
CA GLY A 159 -5.50 -31.40 -2.00
C GLY A 159 -5.21 -30.02 -1.38
N GLY A 160 -4.06 -29.82 -0.71
CA GLY A 160 -3.72 -28.55 -0.06
C GLY A 160 -4.64 -28.16 1.09
N LYS A 161 -5.31 -29.14 1.72
CA LYS A 161 -6.34 -28.93 2.76
C LYS A 161 -5.76 -28.31 4.05
N HIS A 162 -4.49 -28.57 4.35
CA HIS A 162 -3.82 -28.04 5.53
C HIS A 162 -3.11 -26.72 5.18
N ARG A 163 -3.01 -25.84 6.18
CA ARG A 163 -2.26 -24.58 6.09
C ARG A 163 -1.24 -24.53 7.24
N ARG A 164 -0.02 -24.10 6.94
CA ARG A 164 1.07 -23.89 7.92
C ARG A 164 1.69 -22.50 7.70
N PRO A 165 2.25 -21.83 8.72
CA PRO A 165 3.00 -20.59 8.52
C PRO A 165 4.14 -20.76 7.52
N VAL A 166 4.44 -19.72 6.74
CA VAL A 166 5.63 -19.71 5.86
C VAL A 166 6.84 -19.31 6.72
N ARG A 167 7.70 -20.27 7.05
CA ARG A 167 8.87 -20.03 7.92
C ARG A 167 9.90 -19.12 7.27
N ASP A 168 10.25 -19.42 6.02
CA ASP A 168 11.30 -18.72 5.28
C ASP A 168 10.91 -17.27 4.91
N GLY A 169 9.62 -16.89 4.99
CA GLY A 169 9.11 -15.56 4.66
C GLY A 169 8.50 -15.43 3.26
N LEU A 170 8.21 -14.20 2.84
CA LEU A 170 7.69 -13.88 1.51
C LEU A 170 8.84 -13.52 0.56
N ILE A 171 8.54 -13.56 -0.74
CA ILE A 171 9.44 -13.13 -1.81
C ILE A 171 8.69 -12.03 -2.58
N VAL A 172 9.20 -10.80 -2.52
CA VAL A 172 8.47 -9.61 -2.97
C VAL A 172 9.36 -8.76 -3.87
N ALA A 173 8.88 -8.41 -5.06
CA ALA A 173 9.51 -7.41 -5.92
C ALA A 173 8.77 -6.08 -5.75
N VAL A 174 9.46 -5.03 -5.32
CA VAL A 174 8.84 -3.71 -5.03
C VAL A 174 9.25 -2.68 -6.08
N PHE A 175 8.27 -1.99 -6.66
CA PHE A 175 8.47 -0.97 -7.71
C PHE A 175 7.75 0.32 -7.34
N ARG A 176 8.47 1.45 -7.31
CA ARG A 176 7.92 2.77 -6.97
C ARG A 176 7.40 3.50 -8.22
N HIS A 177 6.22 4.10 -8.08
CA HIS A 177 5.51 4.86 -9.10
C HIS A 177 5.05 6.21 -8.52
N TYR A 178 4.80 7.18 -9.42
CA TYR A 178 4.67 8.60 -9.07
C TYR A 178 3.42 9.31 -9.60
N GLU A 179 2.77 8.76 -10.62
CA GLU A 179 1.70 9.43 -11.36
C GLU A 179 0.37 8.68 -11.22
N SER A 180 -0.73 9.40 -11.41
CA SER A 180 -2.04 8.79 -11.60
C SER A 180 -2.37 8.64 -13.09
N ARG A 181 -3.30 7.74 -13.39
CA ARG A 181 -3.84 7.48 -14.74
C ARG A 181 -4.76 8.61 -15.27
N ALA A 182 -4.62 9.84 -14.79
CA ALA A 182 -5.39 10.98 -15.26
C ALA A 182 -4.88 11.47 -16.63
N ALA A 183 -5.74 12.10 -17.43
CA ALA A 183 -5.37 12.67 -18.73
C ALA A 183 -4.31 13.79 -18.57
N GLU A 184 -4.55 14.72 -17.64
CA GLU A 184 -3.48 15.48 -17.01
C GLU A 184 -2.91 14.68 -15.84
N SER A 185 -1.67 14.20 -15.92
CA SER A 185 -1.01 13.50 -14.82
C SER A 185 -1.11 14.27 -13.49
N LYS A 186 -1.65 13.61 -12.45
CA LYS A 186 -1.70 14.12 -11.07
C LYS A 186 -0.82 13.28 -10.15
N PRO A 187 -0.22 13.86 -9.10
CA PRO A 187 0.72 13.15 -8.24
C PRO A 187 0.08 11.99 -7.48
N LEU A 188 0.78 10.86 -7.45
CA LEU A 188 0.36 9.63 -6.79
C LEU A 188 1.61 8.81 -6.42
N LEU A 189 2.27 9.12 -5.29
CA LEU A 189 3.33 8.26 -4.75
C LEU A 189 2.72 6.91 -4.33
N HIS A 190 3.14 5.83 -4.97
CA HIS A 190 2.72 4.47 -4.61
C HIS A 190 3.79 3.44 -4.94
N ASP A 191 3.81 2.33 -4.19
CA ASP A 191 4.69 1.20 -4.48
C ASP A 191 3.85 -0.03 -4.83
N HIS A 192 4.14 -0.67 -5.96
CA HIS A 192 3.66 -2.00 -6.32
C HIS A 192 4.56 -3.04 -5.66
N ALA A 193 4.08 -3.71 -4.61
CA ALA A 193 4.78 -4.80 -3.96
C ALA A 193 4.23 -6.14 -4.45
N VAL A 194 4.85 -6.68 -5.50
CA VAL A 194 4.42 -7.91 -6.17
C VAL A 194 4.98 -9.12 -5.43
N VAL A 195 4.12 -9.74 -4.63
CA VAL A 195 4.42 -10.91 -3.80
C VAL A 195 4.30 -12.17 -4.66
N SER A 196 5.39 -12.94 -4.81
CA SER A 196 5.33 -14.25 -5.43
C SER A 196 4.42 -15.18 -4.62
N ILE A 197 3.57 -15.95 -5.28
CA ILE A 197 2.83 -17.03 -4.60
C ILE A 197 3.72 -18.24 -4.31
N ARG A 198 4.95 -18.31 -4.86
CA ARG A 198 5.89 -19.39 -4.55
C ARG A 198 6.50 -19.16 -3.18
N ALA A 199 6.44 -20.18 -2.34
CA ALA A 199 7.06 -20.17 -1.02
C ALA A 199 7.60 -21.56 -0.69
N ARG A 200 8.65 -21.60 0.11
CA ARG A 200 9.26 -22.84 0.60
C ARG A 200 8.45 -23.39 1.76
N ARG A 201 8.23 -24.70 1.74
CA ARG A 201 7.51 -25.44 2.79
C ARG A 201 8.50 -25.92 3.88
N PRO A 202 8.02 -26.37 5.05
CA PRO A 202 8.88 -26.87 6.11
C PRO A 202 9.75 -28.10 5.77
N ASP A 203 9.43 -28.87 4.72
CA ASP A 203 10.25 -29.97 4.19
C ASP A 203 11.30 -29.51 3.15
N GLY A 204 11.45 -28.20 2.96
CA GLY A 204 12.32 -27.61 1.95
C GLY A 204 11.75 -27.64 0.53
N THR A 205 10.62 -28.30 0.28
CA THR A 205 9.99 -28.34 -1.05
C THR A 205 9.19 -27.08 -1.35
N TRP A 206 9.05 -26.74 -2.62
CA TRP A 206 8.32 -25.53 -3.05
C TRP A 206 6.81 -25.77 -3.19
N GLY A 207 6.01 -24.80 -2.76
CA GLY A 207 4.56 -24.81 -2.87
C GLY A 207 3.97 -23.41 -3.04
N ASN A 208 2.64 -23.32 -2.91
CA ASN A 208 1.90 -22.09 -3.14
C ASN A 208 1.36 -21.49 -1.82
N LEU A 209 1.56 -20.19 -1.65
CA LEU A 209 0.98 -19.34 -0.62
C LEU A 209 -0.57 -19.45 -0.63
N SER A 210 -1.16 -19.50 0.56
CA SER A 210 -2.60 -19.51 0.80
C SER A 210 -3.13 -18.07 0.79
N ALA A 211 -3.44 -17.56 -0.39
CA ALA A 211 -3.97 -16.21 -0.54
C ALA A 211 -5.29 -15.92 0.16
N ASP A 212 -6.11 -16.93 0.43
CA ASP A 212 -7.30 -16.79 1.29
C ASP A 212 -6.91 -16.15 2.65
N SER A 213 -5.68 -16.43 3.14
CA SER A 213 -5.11 -15.79 4.32
C SER A 213 -4.73 -14.33 4.03
N MET A 214 -3.94 -14.07 2.98
CA MET A 214 -3.50 -12.73 2.60
C MET A 214 -4.68 -11.77 2.38
N LEU A 215 -5.65 -12.17 1.56
CA LEU A 215 -6.83 -11.38 1.20
C LEU A 215 -7.76 -11.16 2.41
N ALA A 216 -7.94 -12.14 3.29
CA ALA A 216 -8.71 -11.95 4.52
C ALA A 216 -8.07 -10.91 5.48
N HIS A 217 -6.76 -10.69 5.37
CA HIS A 217 -6.02 -9.74 6.20
C HIS A 217 -5.70 -8.41 5.50
N ILE A 218 -6.11 -8.19 4.25
CA ILE A 218 -5.72 -6.99 3.48
C ILE A 218 -6.11 -5.68 4.17
N VAL A 219 -7.29 -5.62 4.79
CA VAL A 219 -7.77 -4.45 5.55
C VAL A 219 -7.00 -4.25 6.87
N ALA A 220 -6.48 -5.33 7.44
CA ALA A 220 -5.59 -5.26 8.61
C ALA A 220 -4.17 -4.80 8.21
N ALA A 221 -3.71 -5.14 7.01
CA ALA A 221 -2.45 -4.65 6.45
C ALA A 221 -2.53 -3.15 6.10
N ASP A 222 -3.56 -2.73 5.37
CA ASP A 222 -3.85 -1.32 5.02
C ASP A 222 -3.86 -0.40 6.26
N THR A 223 -4.53 -0.83 7.33
CA THR A 223 -4.60 -0.07 8.58
C THR A 223 -3.30 -0.08 9.39
N LEU A 224 -2.43 -1.09 9.21
CA LEU A 224 -1.08 -1.10 9.78
C LEU A 224 -0.14 -0.15 9.03
N TYR A 225 -0.16 -0.24 7.70
CA TYR A 225 0.58 0.65 6.82
C TYR A 225 0.22 2.11 7.11
N THR A 226 -1.08 2.43 7.12
CA THR A 226 -1.56 3.79 7.39
C THR A 226 -1.11 4.27 8.78
N LEU A 227 -1.22 3.43 9.82
CA LEU A 227 -0.77 3.78 11.17
C LEU A 227 0.74 4.10 11.20
N HIS A 228 1.59 3.24 10.65
CA HIS A 228 3.03 3.47 10.63
C HIS A 228 3.45 4.64 9.74
N PHE A 229 2.80 4.84 8.59
CA PHE A 229 3.05 5.98 7.72
C PHE A 229 2.75 7.29 8.46
N MET A 230 1.60 7.35 9.15
CA MET A 230 1.24 8.50 9.98
C MET A 230 2.29 8.80 11.05
N GLU A 231 2.83 7.76 11.69
CA GLU A 231 3.82 7.87 12.77
C GLU A 231 5.19 8.36 12.31
N GLU A 232 5.73 7.79 11.21
CA GLU A 232 7.01 8.23 10.67
C GLU A 232 6.93 9.68 10.17
N VAL A 233 5.86 10.04 9.46
CA VAL A 233 5.62 11.42 9.00
C VAL A 233 5.52 12.40 10.17
N SER A 234 4.75 12.05 11.20
CA SER A 234 4.60 12.88 12.39
C SER A 234 5.89 13.03 13.19
N SER A 235 6.67 11.94 13.32
CA SER A 235 7.94 11.95 14.05
C SER A 235 9.04 12.73 13.33
N ARG A 236 9.01 12.80 12.00
CA ARG A 236 10.09 13.39 11.19
C ARG A 236 9.80 14.81 10.72
N LEU A 237 8.54 15.12 10.38
CA LEU A 237 8.14 16.44 9.86
C LEU A 237 7.41 17.32 10.89
N GLY A 238 7.09 16.76 12.07
CA GLY A 238 6.33 17.46 13.12
C GLY A 238 4.88 17.75 12.71
N TRP A 239 4.33 16.98 11.77
CA TRP A 239 2.96 17.12 11.27
C TRP A 239 1.98 16.26 12.05
N ALA A 240 0.70 16.63 12.11
CA ALA A 240 -0.35 15.83 12.72
C ALA A 240 -1.44 15.51 11.69
N TRP A 241 -2.37 14.66 12.10
CA TRP A 241 -3.41 14.13 11.21
C TRP A 241 -4.81 14.48 11.71
N VAL A 242 -5.76 14.62 10.80
CA VAL A 242 -7.17 14.90 11.06
C VAL A 242 -8.06 13.91 10.29
N PRO A 243 -9.27 13.59 10.80
CA PRO A 243 -10.18 12.71 10.09
C PRO A 243 -10.90 13.53 8.99
N ARG A 244 -11.08 12.92 7.82
CA ARG A 244 -11.92 13.44 6.74
C ARG A 244 -12.94 12.40 6.34
N GLU A 245 -14.22 12.76 6.42
CA GLU A 245 -15.28 11.98 5.80
C GLU A 245 -15.21 12.16 4.29
N VAL A 246 -15.11 11.06 3.55
CA VAL A 246 -15.01 11.05 2.07
C VAL A 246 -16.38 10.73 1.47
N THR A 247 -17.01 9.69 2.01
CA THR A 247 -18.35 9.26 1.65
C THR A 247 -19.20 9.39 2.91
N PRO A 248 -20.30 10.17 2.90
CA PRO A 248 -21.19 10.33 4.04
C PRO A 248 -21.58 8.98 4.66
N GLY A 249 -21.49 8.88 5.98
CA GLY A 249 -21.87 7.68 6.72
C GLY A 249 -20.90 6.51 6.64
N ARG A 250 -19.72 6.68 6.02
CA ARG A 250 -18.62 5.69 6.02
C ARG A 250 -17.52 6.08 7.01
N ARG A 251 -16.51 5.21 7.15
CA ARG A 251 -15.35 5.49 8.00
C ARG A 251 -14.55 6.68 7.42
N PRO A 252 -14.16 7.68 8.23
CA PRO A 252 -13.30 8.76 7.76
C PRO A 252 -11.89 8.25 7.49
N VAL A 253 -11.26 8.78 6.44
CA VAL A 253 -9.83 8.59 6.18
C VAL A 253 -9.01 9.58 7.02
N MET A 254 -7.72 9.33 7.18
CA MET A 254 -6.80 10.27 7.85
C MET A 254 -6.07 11.11 6.82
N GLU A 255 -6.01 12.42 7.05
CA GLU A 255 -5.35 13.40 6.18
C GLU A 255 -4.42 14.28 7.03
N ILE A 256 -3.38 14.84 6.43
CA ILE A 256 -2.44 15.77 7.08
C ILE A 256 -3.21 17.05 7.45
N ALA A 257 -3.11 17.45 8.72
CA ALA A 257 -3.69 18.68 9.23
C ALA A 257 -3.07 19.90 8.53
N GLY A 258 -3.87 20.92 8.19
CA GLY A 258 -3.36 22.16 7.60
C GLY A 258 -3.11 22.16 6.09
N VAL A 259 -3.15 21.00 5.42
CA VAL A 259 -3.19 20.93 3.95
C VAL A 259 -4.58 21.33 3.46
N ASP A 260 -4.65 22.25 2.49
CA ASP A 260 -5.90 22.77 1.95
C ASP A 260 -6.69 21.66 1.23
N ARG A 261 -7.94 21.42 1.66
CA ARG A 261 -8.80 20.37 1.11
C ARG A 261 -9.12 20.56 -0.37
N ARG A 262 -9.06 21.79 -0.90
CA ARG A 262 -9.27 22.07 -2.34
C ARG A 262 -8.22 21.40 -3.23
N LEU A 263 -7.00 21.20 -2.71
CA LEU A 263 -5.94 20.46 -3.40
C LEU A 263 -6.27 18.97 -3.59
N ILE A 264 -7.18 18.40 -2.78
CA ILE A 264 -7.63 17.00 -2.94
C ILE A 264 -8.41 16.84 -4.25
N GLY A 265 -9.29 17.78 -4.59
CA GLY A 265 -10.01 17.77 -5.87
C GLY A 265 -9.05 17.87 -7.08
N TRP A 266 -8.04 18.74 -6.98
CA TRP A 266 -6.99 18.89 -8.00
C TRP A 266 -6.15 17.62 -8.19
N GLN A 267 -5.84 16.88 -7.11
CA GLN A 267 -5.09 15.63 -7.18
C GLN A 267 -5.95 14.45 -7.65
N SER A 268 -7.25 14.44 -7.32
CA SER A 268 -8.16 13.30 -7.52
C SER A 268 -9.02 13.40 -8.80
N THR A 269 -8.62 14.15 -9.82
CA THR A 269 -9.41 14.30 -11.07
C THR A 269 -9.79 12.97 -11.73
N ARG A 270 -8.87 11.99 -11.75
CA ARG A 270 -9.14 10.63 -12.25
C ARG A 270 -10.30 9.97 -11.50
N ARG A 271 -10.37 10.16 -10.17
CA ARG A 271 -11.42 9.57 -9.32
C ARG A 271 -12.77 10.22 -9.61
N GLN A 272 -12.81 11.55 -9.74
CA GLN A 272 -14.03 12.27 -10.11
C GLN A 272 -14.63 11.71 -11.40
N GLN A 273 -13.81 11.52 -12.44
CA GLN A 273 -14.26 10.90 -13.70
C GLN A 273 -14.85 9.49 -13.53
N ILE A 274 -14.34 8.66 -12.60
CA ILE A 274 -14.96 7.36 -12.29
C ILE A 274 -16.31 7.55 -11.61
N GLU A 275 -16.39 8.46 -10.63
CA GLU A 275 -17.60 8.72 -9.85
C GLU A 275 -18.72 9.30 -10.74
N ASP A 276 -18.39 10.22 -11.65
CA ASP A 276 -19.30 10.79 -12.65
C ASP A 276 -19.83 9.70 -13.61
N ALA A 277 -18.94 8.87 -14.18
CA ALA A 277 -19.34 7.78 -15.07
C ALA A 277 -20.09 6.66 -14.35
N LEU A 278 -19.78 6.39 -13.08
CA LEU A 278 -20.49 5.43 -12.26
C LEU A 278 -21.92 5.87 -11.97
N SER A 279 -22.18 7.19 -11.81
CA SER A 279 -23.55 7.71 -11.72
C SER A 279 -24.33 7.32 -12.98
N VAL A 280 -23.84 7.71 -14.16
CA VAL A 280 -24.50 7.42 -15.45
C VAL A 280 -24.69 5.91 -15.69
N LEU A 281 -23.75 5.08 -15.27
CA LEU A 281 -23.88 3.61 -15.36
C LEU A 281 -24.88 3.02 -14.34
N THR A 282 -25.05 3.67 -13.19
CA THR A 282 -26.04 3.31 -12.16
C THR A 282 -27.44 3.69 -12.62
N ASP A 283 -27.64 4.92 -13.10
CA ASP A 283 -28.92 5.40 -13.62
C ASP A 283 -29.42 4.47 -14.76
N LYS A 284 -28.54 4.16 -15.72
CA LYS A 284 -28.82 3.20 -16.80
C LYS A 284 -29.00 1.76 -16.33
N TYR A 285 -28.53 1.38 -15.15
CA TYR A 285 -28.84 0.06 -14.56
C TYR A 285 -30.25 0.07 -13.99
N GLU A 286 -30.61 1.13 -13.25
CA GLU A 286 -31.92 1.29 -12.63
C GLU A 286 -33.04 1.36 -13.68
N GLU A 287 -32.87 2.15 -14.74
CA GLU A 287 -33.80 2.21 -15.90
C GLU A 287 -34.08 0.82 -16.52
N ARG A 288 -33.06 -0.05 -16.61
CA ARG A 288 -33.16 -1.35 -17.27
C ARG A 288 -33.57 -2.50 -16.35
N GLN A 289 -33.49 -2.33 -15.03
CA GLN A 289 -33.74 -3.40 -14.05
C GLN A 289 -34.88 -3.07 -13.08
N GLY A 290 -35.35 -1.82 -13.06
CA GLY A 290 -36.42 -1.35 -12.18
C GLY A 290 -36.02 -1.21 -10.70
N HIS A 291 -34.72 -1.34 -10.38
CA HIS A 291 -34.22 -1.27 -9.00
C HIS A 291 -32.73 -0.87 -8.93
N PRO A 292 -32.27 -0.27 -7.81
CA PRO A 292 -30.86 0.06 -7.57
C PRO A 292 -29.93 -1.16 -7.58
N PRO A 293 -28.66 -1.01 -8.00
CA PRO A 293 -27.71 -2.12 -8.06
C PRO A 293 -27.33 -2.63 -6.67
N GLY A 294 -27.49 -3.94 -6.46
CA GLY A 294 -26.92 -4.64 -5.30
C GLY A 294 -25.39 -4.66 -5.33
N GLU A 295 -24.74 -5.00 -4.21
CA GLU A 295 -23.28 -4.89 -4.00
C GLU A 295 -22.43 -5.47 -5.15
N LYS A 296 -22.78 -6.66 -5.67
CA LYS A 296 -22.08 -7.30 -6.80
C LYS A 296 -22.24 -6.52 -8.12
N ALA A 297 -23.44 -6.01 -8.40
CA ALA A 297 -23.72 -5.22 -9.59
C ALA A 297 -23.01 -3.86 -9.50
N GLY A 298 -23.11 -3.16 -8.37
CA GLY A 298 -22.42 -1.89 -8.13
C GLY A 298 -20.89 -2.01 -8.24
N TYR A 299 -20.30 -3.12 -7.78
CA TYR A 299 -18.89 -3.41 -8.00
C TYR A 299 -18.54 -3.58 -9.49
N ALA A 300 -19.36 -4.32 -10.25
CA ALA A 300 -19.15 -4.50 -11.69
C ALA A 300 -19.28 -3.17 -12.46
N LEU A 301 -20.27 -2.35 -12.14
CA LEU A 301 -20.45 -1.01 -12.71
C LEU A 301 -19.27 -0.08 -12.36
N ALA A 302 -18.74 -0.16 -11.13
CA ALA A 302 -17.56 0.61 -10.73
C ALA A 302 -16.28 0.20 -11.49
N CYS A 303 -16.09 -1.10 -11.76
CA CYS A 303 -15.03 -1.57 -12.65
C CYS A 303 -15.23 -1.06 -14.08
N GLN A 304 -16.45 -1.17 -14.62
CA GLN A 304 -16.79 -0.68 -15.95
C GLN A 304 -16.55 0.84 -16.08
N ALA A 305 -16.96 1.65 -15.10
CA ALA A 305 -16.68 3.08 -15.04
C ALA A 305 -15.16 3.34 -15.05
N ALA A 306 -14.40 2.59 -14.27
CA ALA A 306 -12.94 2.72 -14.18
C ALA A 306 -12.20 2.33 -15.46
N ASP A 307 -12.73 1.41 -16.26
CA ASP A 307 -12.15 1.04 -17.57
C ASP A 307 -12.59 2.00 -18.67
N GLN A 308 -13.88 2.37 -18.75
CA GLN A 308 -14.40 3.30 -19.77
C GLN A 308 -13.77 4.71 -19.68
N THR A 309 -13.48 5.18 -18.47
CA THR A 309 -12.87 6.51 -18.25
C THR A 309 -11.35 6.48 -18.19
N ARG A 310 -10.71 5.37 -18.60
CA ARG A 310 -9.26 5.21 -18.58
C ARG A 310 -8.63 5.82 -19.84
N PRO A 311 -7.89 6.93 -19.75
CA PRO A 311 -7.18 7.46 -20.92
C PRO A 311 -6.06 6.49 -21.36
N PRO A 312 -5.61 6.58 -22.62
CA PRO A 312 -4.44 5.85 -23.09
C PRO A 312 -3.20 6.19 -22.24
N LYS A 313 -2.22 5.28 -22.20
CA LYS A 313 -0.94 5.57 -21.57
C LYS A 313 -0.26 6.74 -22.29
N ARG A 314 0.30 7.70 -21.54
CA ARG A 314 1.18 8.73 -22.11
C ARG A 314 2.40 8.06 -22.78
N THR A 315 2.74 8.57 -23.96
CA THR A 315 3.87 8.16 -24.80
C THR A 315 5.15 8.93 -24.47
N GLU A 316 5.02 10.15 -23.93
CA GLU A 316 6.09 10.97 -23.33
C GLU A 316 6.36 10.45 -21.91
N LEU A 317 7.58 9.95 -21.65
CA LEU A 317 8.10 9.75 -20.30
C LEU A 317 8.64 11.09 -19.78
N LEU A 318 8.40 11.38 -18.51
CA LEU A 318 8.90 12.57 -17.83
C LEU A 318 9.66 12.19 -16.58
N SER A 319 10.75 12.91 -16.30
CA SER A 319 11.44 12.79 -15.02
C SER A 319 10.56 13.31 -13.87
N LEU A 320 10.84 12.83 -12.66
CA LEU A 320 10.15 13.30 -11.45
C LEU A 320 10.31 14.83 -11.23
N THR A 321 11.44 15.41 -11.64
CA THR A 321 11.69 16.86 -11.55
C THR A 321 10.77 17.67 -12.47
N GLU A 322 10.58 17.22 -13.71
CA GLU A 322 9.64 17.84 -14.65
C GLU A 322 8.20 17.68 -14.19
N LEU A 323 7.82 16.50 -13.70
CA LEU A 323 6.50 16.24 -13.12
C LEU A 323 6.20 17.18 -11.95
N ARG A 324 7.13 17.27 -10.98
CA ARG A 324 7.02 18.20 -9.84
C ARG A 324 6.89 19.65 -10.29
N THR A 325 7.65 20.07 -11.30
CA THR A 325 7.57 21.42 -11.86
C THR A 325 6.20 21.68 -12.50
N ARG A 326 5.72 20.79 -13.38
CA ARG A 326 4.39 20.88 -14.02
C ARG A 326 3.26 20.87 -12.98
N TRP A 327 3.33 20.01 -11.96
CA TRP A 327 2.36 19.96 -10.86
C TRP A 327 2.37 21.23 -10.00
N ARG A 328 3.55 21.75 -9.63
CA ARG A 328 3.69 22.97 -8.84
C ARG A 328 3.09 24.17 -9.56
N THR A 329 3.42 24.36 -10.84
CA THR A 329 2.85 25.43 -11.68
C THR A 329 1.33 25.30 -11.81
N SER A 330 0.82 24.08 -12.04
CA SER A 330 -0.62 23.79 -12.09
C SER A 330 -1.34 24.17 -10.78
N ALA A 331 -0.78 23.78 -9.62
CA ALA A 331 -1.35 24.07 -8.31
C ALA A 331 -1.27 25.57 -7.95
N ILE A 332 -0.18 26.25 -8.29
CA ILE A 332 -0.02 27.70 -8.08
C ILE A 332 -1.05 28.47 -8.91
N ARG A 333 -1.25 28.10 -10.18
CA ARG A 333 -2.26 28.70 -11.07
C ARG A 333 -3.69 28.50 -10.55
N ALA A 334 -3.99 27.35 -9.95
CA ALA A 334 -5.34 27.03 -9.48
C ALA A 334 -5.68 27.55 -8.07
N PHE A 335 -4.70 27.65 -7.16
CA PHE A 335 -4.96 27.94 -5.72
C PHE A 335 -4.08 29.05 -5.13
N GLY A 336 -3.25 29.70 -5.96
CA GLY A 336 -2.37 30.78 -5.57
C GLY A 336 -1.05 30.32 -4.93
N ALA A 337 0.01 31.09 -5.19
CA ALA A 337 1.37 30.86 -4.69
C ALA A 337 1.41 30.60 -3.17
N CYS A 338 0.75 31.45 -2.36
CA CYS A 338 0.74 31.35 -0.90
C CYS A 338 0.22 30.00 -0.38
N THR A 339 -0.76 29.39 -1.05
CA THR A 339 -1.32 28.08 -0.68
C THR A 339 -0.30 26.95 -0.86
N VAL A 340 0.52 27.03 -1.92
CA VAL A 340 1.53 26.02 -2.26
C VAL A 340 2.81 26.21 -1.45
N TYR A 341 3.37 27.43 -1.40
CA TYR A 341 4.63 27.70 -0.70
C TYR A 341 4.52 27.49 0.82
N ARG A 342 3.38 27.80 1.45
CA ARG A 342 3.20 27.69 2.91
C ARG A 342 2.63 26.35 3.37
N LEU A 343 2.60 25.32 2.52
CA LEU A 343 1.98 24.02 2.84
C LEU A 343 2.62 23.38 4.09
N ALA A 344 3.95 23.28 4.13
CA ALA A 344 4.67 22.71 5.27
C ALA A 344 4.53 23.55 6.55
N GLU A 345 4.53 24.89 6.44
CA GLU A 345 4.30 25.80 7.57
C GLU A 345 2.91 25.60 8.18
N ARG A 346 1.87 25.60 7.33
CA ARG A 346 0.47 25.37 7.73
C ARG A 346 0.30 23.99 8.37
N ALA A 347 0.98 22.97 7.86
CA ALA A 347 0.93 21.62 8.43
C ALA A 347 1.54 21.55 9.84
N ARG A 348 2.71 22.19 10.06
CA ARG A 348 3.32 22.30 11.40
C ARG A 348 2.47 23.12 12.38
N ALA A 349 1.91 24.25 11.94
CA ALA A 349 1.04 25.09 12.76
C ALA A 349 -0.26 24.36 13.16
N ALA A 350 -0.90 23.68 12.21
CA ALA A 350 -2.08 22.85 12.47
C ALA A 350 -1.74 21.67 13.40
N ALA A 351 -0.55 21.07 13.26
CA ALA A 351 -0.09 19.98 14.13
C ALA A 351 -0.01 20.40 15.61
N ALA A 352 0.57 21.57 15.88
CA ALA A 352 0.60 22.14 17.23
C ALA A 352 -0.82 22.32 17.80
N ALA A 353 -1.76 22.85 17.01
CA ALA A 353 -3.14 23.06 17.41
C ALA A 353 -3.96 21.76 17.59
N VAL A 354 -3.62 20.69 16.86
CA VAL A 354 -4.20 19.35 17.04
C VAL A 354 -3.65 18.72 18.32
N TRP A 355 -2.33 18.69 18.49
CA TRP A 355 -1.69 18.03 19.64
C TRP A 355 -1.86 18.76 20.96
N ALA A 356 -2.19 20.06 20.96
CA ALA A 356 -2.61 20.78 22.17
C ALA A 356 -3.97 20.29 22.71
N ARG A 357 -4.85 19.75 21.85
CA ARG A 357 -6.20 19.29 22.22
C ARG A 357 -6.29 17.77 22.44
N VAL A 358 -5.22 17.02 22.14
CA VAL A 358 -5.21 15.55 22.15
C VAL A 358 -4.27 15.05 23.25
N ARG A 359 -4.84 14.38 24.26
CA ARG A 359 -4.06 13.64 25.26
C ARG A 359 -3.55 12.32 24.66
N PRO A 360 -2.23 12.02 24.74
CA PRO A 360 -1.63 10.82 24.17
C PRO A 360 -1.80 9.62 25.12
N VAL A 361 -3.04 9.31 25.52
CA VAL A 361 -3.33 8.25 26.50
C VAL A 361 -4.32 7.28 25.92
N VAL A 362 -3.98 5.99 25.96
CA VAL A 362 -4.84 4.89 25.48
C VAL A 362 -5.26 4.03 26.67
N ASP A 363 -6.55 4.07 27.01
CA ASP A 363 -7.16 3.17 27.98
C ASP A 363 -7.54 1.87 27.26
N ILE A 364 -6.70 0.83 27.40
CA ILE A 364 -6.81 -0.40 26.60
C ILE A 364 -8.21 -1.00 26.68
N ALA A 365 -8.80 -1.03 27.87
CA ALA A 365 -10.09 -1.66 28.10
C ALA A 365 -11.27 -0.80 27.64
N LEU A 366 -11.17 0.55 27.61
CA LEU A 366 -12.16 1.36 26.88
C LEU A 366 -12.05 1.19 25.36
N VAL A 367 -10.83 1.07 24.83
CA VAL A 367 -10.63 0.87 23.38
C VAL A 367 -11.09 -0.53 22.95
N ALA A 368 -10.87 -1.56 23.75
CA ALA A 368 -11.36 -2.92 23.50
C ALA A 368 -12.89 -2.94 23.32
N VAL A 369 -13.61 -2.25 24.22
CA VAL A 369 -15.06 -2.04 24.17
C VAL A 369 -15.50 -1.35 22.88
N ASP A 370 -14.87 -0.20 22.54
CA ASP A 370 -15.18 0.55 21.30
C ASP A 370 -14.95 -0.31 20.05
N VAL A 371 -13.84 -1.04 20.00
CA VAL A 371 -13.45 -1.91 18.88
C VAL A 371 -14.44 -3.05 18.68
N VAL A 372 -14.86 -3.74 19.74
CA VAL A 372 -15.86 -4.82 19.63
C VAL A 372 -17.21 -4.25 19.20
N ALA A 373 -17.67 -3.16 19.80
CA ALA A 373 -18.94 -2.53 19.43
C ALA A 373 -18.97 -2.12 17.95
N VAL A 374 -17.93 -1.43 17.46
CA VAL A 374 -17.87 -0.99 16.05
C VAL A 374 -17.81 -2.18 15.08
N VAL A 375 -17.03 -3.22 15.38
CA VAL A 375 -16.92 -4.39 14.50
C VAL A 375 -18.21 -5.23 14.51
N TYR A 376 -18.86 -5.38 15.66
CA TYR A 376 -20.15 -6.06 15.80
C TYR A 376 -21.24 -5.37 14.97
N VAL A 377 -21.45 -4.06 15.14
CA VAL A 377 -22.49 -3.32 14.40
C VAL A 377 -22.29 -3.37 12.89
N MET A 378 -21.04 -3.44 12.44
CA MET A 378 -20.71 -3.46 11.01
C MET A 378 -20.70 -4.86 10.37
N ARG A 379 -20.71 -5.97 11.14
CA ARG A 379 -20.54 -7.34 10.59
C ARG A 379 -21.36 -8.45 11.26
N GLY A 380 -21.95 -8.21 12.43
CA GLY A 380 -22.54 -9.22 13.30
C GLY A 380 -21.46 -10.18 13.81
N ALA A 381 -21.16 -11.22 13.04
CA ALA A 381 -20.05 -12.13 13.32
C ALA A 381 -18.75 -11.67 12.62
N PHE A 382 -17.63 -11.76 13.31
CA PHE A 382 -16.31 -11.31 12.85
C PHE A 382 -15.20 -12.30 13.24
N ALA A 383 -13.96 -11.88 13.07
CA ALA A 383 -12.74 -12.68 13.33
C ALA A 383 -11.61 -11.73 13.76
N ARG A 384 -10.55 -12.25 14.38
CA ARG A 384 -9.48 -11.46 15.04
C ARG A 384 -8.88 -10.35 14.17
N HIS A 385 -8.71 -10.56 12.86
CA HIS A 385 -8.19 -9.52 11.95
C HIS A 385 -9.12 -8.31 11.76
N HIS A 386 -10.43 -8.47 11.93
CA HIS A 386 -11.37 -7.35 11.90
C HIS A 386 -11.20 -6.45 13.14
N LEU A 387 -11.04 -7.06 14.33
CA LEU A 387 -10.70 -6.33 15.56
C LEU A 387 -9.34 -5.64 15.42
N LEU A 388 -8.34 -6.32 14.84
CA LEU A 388 -7.01 -5.77 14.63
C LEU A 388 -7.02 -4.55 13.69
N ALA A 389 -7.80 -4.60 12.61
CA ALA A 389 -7.97 -3.47 11.71
C ALA A 389 -8.65 -2.27 12.41
N GLU A 390 -9.70 -2.51 13.21
CA GLU A 390 -10.40 -1.43 13.90
C GLU A 390 -9.59 -0.86 15.07
N ALA A 391 -8.83 -1.69 15.80
CA ALA A 391 -7.87 -1.24 16.81
C ALA A 391 -6.78 -0.34 16.21
N ARG A 392 -6.23 -0.72 15.04
CA ARG A 392 -5.26 0.11 14.29
C ARG A 392 -5.88 1.45 13.87
N ARG A 393 -7.11 1.47 13.35
CA ARG A 393 -7.85 2.73 13.08
C ARG A 393 -8.06 3.59 14.32
N HIS A 394 -8.45 2.97 15.44
CA HIS A 394 -8.65 3.69 16.70
C HIS A 394 -7.35 4.38 17.15
N LEU A 395 -6.21 3.70 17.06
CA LEU A 395 -4.90 4.29 17.34
C LEU A 395 -4.59 5.46 16.38
N SER A 396 -4.82 5.31 15.08
CA SER A 396 -4.70 6.43 14.11
C SER A 396 -5.58 7.64 14.51
N TYR A 397 -6.83 7.40 14.92
CA TYR A 397 -7.78 8.44 15.31
C TYR A 397 -7.45 9.11 16.65
N VAL A 398 -6.94 8.39 17.64
CA VAL A 398 -6.64 8.96 18.97
C VAL A 398 -5.26 9.57 19.02
N LEU A 399 -4.24 8.92 18.45
CA LEU A 399 -2.85 9.38 18.56
C LEU A 399 -2.49 10.50 17.56
N ARG A 400 -3.27 10.66 16.48
CA ARG A 400 -3.04 11.67 15.43
C ARG A 400 -1.59 11.70 14.91
N GLY A 401 -1.02 10.50 14.73
CA GLY A 401 0.36 10.27 14.29
C GLY A 401 1.42 10.24 15.40
N ARG A 402 1.07 10.40 16.68
CA ARG A 402 2.02 10.04 17.75
C ARG A 402 2.26 8.53 17.75
N ARG A 403 3.52 8.12 17.95
CA ARG A 403 3.97 6.72 17.88
C ARG A 403 3.35 5.86 18.99
N HIS A 404 2.66 4.78 18.64
CA HIS A 404 2.18 3.79 19.61
C HIS A 404 3.31 2.91 20.17
N GLU A 405 3.09 2.37 21.36
CA GLU A 405 3.95 1.33 21.92
C GLU A 405 3.80 0.02 21.10
N PRO A 406 4.90 -0.67 20.75
CA PRO A 406 4.84 -1.96 20.06
C PRO A 406 3.88 -2.95 20.73
N GLY A 407 3.04 -3.61 19.93
CA GLY A 407 2.08 -4.61 20.44
C GLY A 407 0.83 -4.04 21.11
N LEU A 408 0.69 -2.72 21.31
CA LEU A 408 -0.50 -2.11 21.92
C LEU A 408 -1.81 -2.49 21.19
N ASN A 409 -1.78 -2.54 19.85
CA ASN A 409 -2.90 -3.01 19.04
C ASN A 409 -3.26 -4.49 19.31
N ALA A 410 -2.28 -5.35 19.55
CA ALA A 410 -2.49 -6.75 19.90
C ALA A 410 -3.07 -6.90 21.32
N ARG A 411 -2.61 -6.09 22.28
CA ARG A 411 -3.18 -6.06 23.64
C ARG A 411 -4.63 -5.57 23.66
N ILE A 412 -4.97 -4.55 22.87
CA ILE A 412 -6.36 -4.10 22.65
C ILE A 412 -7.22 -5.23 22.08
N VAL A 413 -6.74 -5.93 21.05
CA VAL A 413 -7.45 -7.07 20.46
C VAL A 413 -7.59 -8.23 21.44
N GLN A 414 -6.60 -8.44 22.31
CA GLN A 414 -6.63 -9.52 23.30
C GLN A 414 -7.67 -9.26 24.38
N ALA A 415 -7.64 -8.09 25.02
CA ALA A 415 -8.68 -7.65 25.96
C ALA A 415 -10.09 -7.67 25.32
N ALA A 416 -10.21 -7.24 24.06
CA ALA A 416 -11.45 -7.34 23.30
C ALA A 416 -11.94 -8.78 23.15
N VAL A 417 -11.05 -9.73 22.84
CA VAL A 417 -11.41 -11.14 22.68
C VAL A 417 -11.84 -11.74 24.02
N ASP A 418 -11.01 -11.55 25.05
CA ASP A 418 -11.14 -12.21 26.36
C ASP A 418 -12.36 -11.69 27.15
N ASP A 419 -12.52 -10.36 27.23
CA ASP A 419 -13.56 -9.75 28.08
C ASP A 419 -14.90 -9.55 27.34
N HIS A 420 -14.89 -9.48 26.00
CA HIS A 420 -16.00 -8.87 25.24
C HIS A 420 -16.49 -9.66 24.02
N THR A 421 -15.92 -10.83 23.72
CA THR A 421 -16.42 -11.69 22.64
C THR A 421 -16.89 -13.06 23.10
N ARG A 422 -17.60 -13.76 22.22
CA ARG A 422 -17.93 -15.18 22.36
C ARG A 422 -17.78 -15.88 21.00
N PRO A 423 -17.41 -17.17 20.95
CA PRO A 423 -17.29 -17.92 19.69
C PRO A 423 -18.65 -18.10 18.99
N VAL A 424 -18.60 -18.30 17.68
CA VAL A 424 -19.77 -18.59 16.82
C VAL A 424 -19.44 -19.70 15.82
N GLY A 425 -20.34 -20.69 15.71
CA GLY A 425 -20.16 -21.85 14.84
C GLY A 425 -18.97 -22.72 15.29
N ARG A 426 -18.21 -23.26 14.33
CA ARG A 426 -17.02 -24.10 14.59
C ARG A 426 -15.78 -23.29 15.06
N GLY A 427 -15.95 -22.36 16.00
CA GLY A 427 -14.88 -21.61 16.69
C GLY A 427 -14.05 -20.62 15.87
N ARG A 428 -14.10 -20.63 14.53
CA ARG A 428 -13.28 -19.76 13.66
C ARG A 428 -13.79 -18.31 13.56
N ARG A 429 -15.00 -18.03 14.04
CA ARG A 429 -15.60 -16.69 14.11
C ARG A 429 -16.07 -16.43 15.54
N MET A 430 -16.23 -15.16 15.83
CA MET A 430 -16.64 -14.61 17.12
C MET A 430 -17.71 -13.55 16.89
N THR A 431 -18.47 -13.24 17.94
CA THR A 431 -19.42 -12.11 17.98
C THR A 431 -19.26 -11.40 19.32
N ALA A 432 -19.88 -10.23 19.47
CA ALA A 432 -19.91 -9.53 20.74
C ALA A 432 -20.62 -10.38 21.82
N ASN A 433 -20.05 -10.43 23.01
CA ASN A 433 -20.73 -10.92 24.20
C ASN A 433 -21.57 -9.76 24.76
N LEU A 434 -22.85 -9.68 24.35
CA LEU A 434 -23.73 -8.59 24.77
C LEU A 434 -23.89 -8.51 26.29
N ARG A 435 -23.92 -9.64 27.01
CA ARG A 435 -23.97 -9.65 28.48
C ARG A 435 -22.71 -9.05 29.13
N ALA A 436 -21.52 -9.30 28.57
CA ALA A 436 -20.29 -8.71 29.10
C ALA A 436 -20.15 -7.22 28.78
N LEU A 437 -20.73 -6.76 27.67
CA LEU A 437 -20.82 -5.33 27.34
C LEU A 437 -21.94 -4.64 28.15
N TYR A 438 -23.01 -5.36 28.50
CA TYR A 438 -24.19 -4.82 29.18
C TYR A 438 -24.62 -5.71 30.37
N PRO A 439 -23.86 -5.74 31.48
CA PRO A 439 -24.12 -6.69 32.58
C PRO A 439 -25.44 -6.49 33.32
N SER A 440 -26.01 -5.28 33.25
CA SER A 440 -27.26 -4.90 33.93
C SER A 440 -28.48 -4.93 33.01
N ASP A 441 -28.34 -5.40 31.77
CA ASP A 441 -29.37 -5.35 30.72
C ASP A 441 -29.64 -6.79 30.27
N ILE A 442 -30.60 -7.45 30.94
CA ILE A 442 -30.91 -8.88 30.73
C ILE A 442 -31.71 -9.15 29.44
N GLU A 443 -32.26 -8.11 28.82
CA GLU A 443 -32.91 -8.17 27.51
C GLU A 443 -31.94 -7.70 26.41
N ASP A 444 -31.49 -8.63 25.56
CA ASP A 444 -30.65 -8.32 24.38
C ASP A 444 -31.28 -7.23 23.48
N GLN A 445 -32.61 -7.03 23.54
CA GLN A 445 -33.33 -6.01 22.77
C GLN A 445 -33.15 -4.56 23.27
N ALA A 446 -33.03 -4.32 24.57
CA ALA A 446 -32.83 -2.98 25.12
C ALA A 446 -31.46 -2.40 24.69
N VAL A 447 -30.46 -3.28 24.61
CA VAL A 447 -29.11 -3.04 24.07
C VAL A 447 -29.12 -2.79 22.55
N LEU A 448 -29.95 -3.53 21.80
CA LEU A 448 -30.12 -3.34 20.35
C LEU A 448 -31.00 -2.12 20.01
N ARG A 449 -31.76 -1.54 20.95
CA ARG A 449 -32.59 -0.36 20.70
C ARG A 449 -31.78 0.87 20.30
N PRO A 450 -30.70 1.31 20.99
CA PRO A 450 -29.82 2.38 20.50
C PRO A 450 -29.18 2.06 19.14
N LEU A 451 -28.84 0.79 18.90
CA LEU A 451 -28.27 0.29 17.63
C LEU A 451 -29.23 0.37 16.44
N THR A 452 -30.54 0.42 16.71
CA THR A 452 -31.61 0.40 15.72
C THR A 452 -32.50 1.66 15.73
N ARG A 453 -32.44 2.51 16.77
CA ARG A 453 -33.30 3.70 16.97
C ARG A 453 -33.11 4.80 15.92
N ARG A 454 -31.97 4.81 15.23
CA ARG A 454 -31.78 5.61 14.01
C ARG A 454 -31.59 4.69 12.81
N ARG A 455 -32.66 4.05 12.33
CA ARG A 455 -32.59 3.20 11.12
C ARG A 455 -32.08 3.98 9.89
N THR A 456 -32.41 5.27 9.84
CA THR A 456 -31.96 6.26 8.84
C THR A 456 -30.49 6.66 8.97
N ALA A 457 -29.86 6.49 10.13
CA ALA A 457 -28.43 6.76 10.29
C ALA A 457 -27.58 5.67 9.63
N ALA A 458 -26.49 6.10 8.99
CA ALA A 458 -25.61 5.21 8.27
C ALA A 458 -24.91 4.20 9.21
N PRO A 459 -24.55 3.00 8.72
CA PRO A 459 -24.03 1.92 9.57
C PRO A 459 -22.85 2.32 10.48
N TYR A 460 -21.93 3.17 10.00
CA TYR A 460 -20.79 3.62 10.80
C TYR A 460 -21.15 4.70 11.83
N GLU A 461 -22.15 5.55 11.56
CA GLU A 461 -22.69 6.48 12.57
C GLU A 461 -23.32 5.69 13.73
N ARG A 462 -24.16 4.69 13.41
CA ARG A 462 -24.75 3.78 14.41
C ARG A 462 -23.68 3.06 15.22
N ALA A 463 -22.63 2.57 14.56
CA ALA A 463 -21.49 1.92 15.20
C ALA A 463 -20.76 2.85 16.20
N ARG A 464 -20.57 4.12 15.85
CA ARG A 464 -19.98 5.15 16.74
C ARG A 464 -20.89 5.51 17.92
N LEU A 465 -22.19 5.68 17.67
CA LEU A 465 -23.17 5.96 18.74
C LEU A 465 -23.22 4.82 19.77
N ALA A 466 -23.16 3.58 19.29
CA ALA A 466 -23.05 2.38 20.12
C ALA A 466 -21.83 2.41 21.04
N ALA A 467 -20.64 2.56 20.43
CA ALA A 467 -19.36 2.59 21.12
C ALA A 467 -19.34 3.71 22.17
N GLY A 468 -19.76 4.93 21.81
CA GLY A 468 -19.82 6.07 22.73
C GLY A 468 -20.74 5.84 23.93
N ALA A 469 -21.95 5.31 23.72
CA ALA A 469 -22.88 5.00 24.81
C ALA A 469 -22.32 3.93 25.76
N LEU A 470 -21.68 2.91 25.20
CA LEU A 470 -21.10 1.81 25.94
C LEU A 470 -19.83 2.22 26.72
N ALA A 471 -18.92 2.96 26.09
CA ALA A 471 -17.76 3.55 26.75
C ALA A 471 -18.17 4.51 27.88
N ALA A 472 -19.29 5.23 27.75
CA ALA A 472 -19.83 6.06 28.82
C ALA A 472 -20.29 5.22 30.03
N ARG A 473 -20.94 4.06 29.80
CA ARG A 473 -21.31 3.10 30.87
C ARG A 473 -20.08 2.51 31.56
N VAL A 474 -19.07 2.06 30.81
CA VAL A 474 -17.82 1.52 31.38
C VAL A 474 -17.06 2.60 32.19
N ARG A 475 -17.06 3.85 31.72
CA ARG A 475 -16.54 4.98 32.52
C ARG A 475 -17.35 5.24 33.79
N ALA A 476 -18.66 5.01 33.79
CA ALA A 476 -19.51 5.16 34.97
C ALA A 476 -19.26 4.05 36.00
N ALA A 477 -19.22 2.78 35.58
CA ALA A 477 -18.87 1.65 36.44
C ALA A 477 -17.49 1.86 37.11
N ARG A 478 -16.46 2.18 36.32
CA ARG A 478 -15.12 2.50 36.85
C ARG A 478 -15.04 3.80 37.67
N ARG A 479 -16.08 4.64 37.71
CA ARG A 479 -16.16 5.76 38.67
C ARG A 479 -16.75 5.30 39.99
N ALA A 480 -17.81 4.48 39.95
CA ALA A 480 -18.38 3.85 41.14
C ALA A 480 -17.35 2.94 41.86
N GLU A 481 -16.63 2.08 41.12
CA GLU A 481 -15.56 1.23 41.68
C GLU A 481 -14.43 2.04 42.34
N ARG A 482 -14.07 3.20 41.77
CA ARG A 482 -13.03 4.10 42.32
C ARG A 482 -13.44 4.83 43.59
N LEU A 483 -14.73 4.88 43.89
CA LEU A 483 -15.23 5.33 45.21
C LEU A 483 -15.18 4.19 46.24
N GLY A 484 -14.89 2.95 45.82
CA GLY A 484 -14.91 1.75 46.66
C GLY A 484 -13.56 1.13 47.01
N SER A 485 -12.59 1.01 46.08
CA SER A 485 -11.21 0.55 46.41
C SER A 485 -10.16 0.76 45.27
N ARG A 486 -8.94 0.21 45.47
CA ARG A 486 -7.67 0.55 44.79
C ARG A 486 -7.66 0.50 43.25
N THR A 487 -6.94 1.47 42.68
CA THR A 487 -6.72 1.70 41.25
C THR A 487 -6.02 0.55 40.51
N ARG A 488 -6.58 0.09 39.38
CA ARG A 488 -5.88 -0.75 38.39
C ARG A 488 -5.32 0.10 37.23
N PRO A 489 -4.04 -0.03 36.83
CA PRO A 489 -3.45 0.76 35.75
C PRO A 489 -3.74 0.15 34.36
N TYR A 490 -4.81 0.62 33.70
CA TYR A 490 -5.18 0.23 32.33
C TYR A 490 -4.86 1.28 31.25
N ALA A 491 -4.27 2.41 31.64
CA ALA A 491 -3.98 3.54 30.76
C ALA A 491 -2.49 3.56 30.38
N VAL A 492 -2.20 3.38 29.09
CA VAL A 492 -0.85 3.54 28.55
C VAL A 492 -0.65 5.00 28.15
N ALA A 493 0.30 5.67 28.80
CA ALA A 493 0.78 6.98 28.37
C ALA A 493 1.75 6.79 27.20
N VAL A 494 1.43 7.36 26.04
CA VAL A 494 2.32 7.41 24.89
C VAL A 494 3.29 8.59 25.06
N PRO A 495 4.61 8.38 24.87
CA PRO A 495 5.61 9.44 25.04
C PRO A 495 5.26 10.73 24.28
N ALA A 496 5.47 11.88 24.93
CA ALA A 496 5.42 13.15 24.23
C ALA A 496 6.66 13.29 23.34
N VAL A 497 6.47 13.74 22.10
CA VAL A 497 7.59 14.08 21.21
C VAL A 497 8.41 15.20 21.89
N SER A 498 9.69 14.94 22.12
CA SER A 498 10.57 15.93 22.77
C SER A 498 10.70 17.17 21.88
N ARG A 499 10.52 18.35 22.47
CA ARG A 499 10.52 19.63 21.75
C ARG A 499 11.94 20.18 21.58
N SER A 500 12.80 19.49 20.84
CA SER A 500 14.06 20.05 20.36
C SER A 500 13.79 21.08 19.25
N ARG A 501 13.59 22.34 19.65
CA ARG A 501 13.79 23.48 18.73
C ARG A 501 15.30 23.73 18.57
N PRO A 502 15.82 23.93 17.35
CA PRO A 502 17.18 24.42 17.20
C PRO A 502 17.28 25.84 17.78
N ARG A 503 18.21 26.06 18.70
CA ARG A 503 18.66 27.42 19.07
C ARG A 503 19.80 27.82 18.12
N PRO A 504 19.89 29.09 17.69
CA PRO A 504 21.03 29.56 16.92
C PRO A 504 22.29 29.50 17.77
N PHE A 505 23.42 29.19 17.13
CA PHE A 505 24.73 29.12 17.74
C PHE A 505 25.12 30.45 18.42
N ARG A 506 25.70 30.35 19.62
CA ARG A 506 26.52 31.40 20.20
C ARG A 506 27.72 30.72 20.88
N ASP A 507 28.91 31.17 20.52
CA ASP A 507 30.17 30.53 20.87
C ASP A 507 30.57 30.85 22.33
N GLY A 508 31.31 29.93 22.97
CA GLY A 508 31.65 29.99 24.39
C GLY A 508 32.33 28.70 24.88
N ARG A 509 33.57 28.81 25.39
CA ARG A 509 34.55 27.72 25.55
C ARG A 509 34.79 27.34 27.02
N LYS A 510 35.34 26.13 27.24
CA LYS A 510 35.94 25.56 28.49
C LYS A 510 34.98 24.96 29.52
N ASP A 511 35.30 23.90 30.29
CA ASP A 511 36.35 22.84 30.26
C ASP A 511 35.88 21.68 31.19
N GLY A 512 36.35 20.41 31.04
CA GLY A 512 36.42 19.44 32.18
C GLY A 512 35.76 18.03 32.13
N ARG A 513 36.47 17.05 31.53
CA ARG A 513 36.62 15.60 31.86
C ARG A 513 35.45 14.63 32.24
N LEU A 514 35.40 13.55 31.42
CA LEU A 514 35.26 12.10 31.73
C LEU A 514 33.86 11.47 31.96
N PRO A 515 33.66 10.14 31.67
CA PRO A 515 32.56 9.69 30.82
C PRO A 515 31.42 8.90 31.50
N GLU A 516 30.24 9.01 30.89
CA GLU A 516 29.00 8.25 31.12
C GLU A 516 28.33 7.99 29.72
N PRO A 517 27.37 7.06 29.55
CA PRO A 517 27.15 6.36 28.27
C PRO A 517 26.55 7.22 27.15
N GLU A 518 26.92 6.87 25.90
CA GLU A 518 26.71 7.62 24.66
C GLU A 518 25.31 8.25 24.53
N THR A 519 25.25 9.57 24.71
CA THR A 519 24.04 10.37 24.49
C THR A 519 23.74 10.48 22.99
N GLY A 520 22.45 10.44 22.63
CA GLY A 520 21.97 10.30 21.24
C GLY A 520 22.29 11.42 20.24
N ILE A 521 23.21 12.35 20.55
CA ILE A 521 23.79 13.29 19.57
C ILE A 521 24.79 12.55 18.68
N ASP A 522 25.68 11.72 19.26
CA ASP A 522 26.66 10.94 18.50
C ASP A 522 25.99 9.93 17.57
N THR A 523 24.85 9.36 17.98
CA THR A 523 24.06 8.46 17.12
C THR A 523 23.46 9.20 15.92
N VAL A 524 23.00 10.44 16.10
CA VAL A 524 22.43 11.25 15.02
C VAL A 524 23.51 11.75 14.07
N GLU A 525 24.65 12.20 14.61
CA GLU A 525 25.79 12.65 13.83
C GLU A 525 26.45 11.51 13.05
N ARG A 526 26.60 10.32 13.67
CA ARG A 526 27.01 9.08 12.99
C ARG A 526 25.99 8.65 11.93
N THR A 527 24.70 8.87 12.15
CA THR A 527 23.65 8.62 11.13
C THR A 527 23.77 9.61 9.97
N ARG A 528 24.01 10.90 10.24
CA ARG A 528 24.25 11.94 9.22
C ARG A 528 25.47 11.59 8.38
N GLN A 529 26.59 11.27 9.01
CA GLN A 529 27.82 10.85 8.34
C GLN A 529 27.63 9.55 7.52
N THR A 530 26.83 8.59 8.02
CA THR A 530 26.48 7.37 7.27
C THR A 530 25.62 7.68 6.03
N LEU A 531 24.65 8.61 6.16
CA LEU A 531 23.81 9.05 5.03
C LEU A 531 24.60 9.87 4.01
N GLU A 532 25.53 10.72 4.44
CA GLU A 532 26.43 11.48 3.57
C GLU A 532 27.45 10.58 2.86
N ALA A 533 28.01 9.58 3.55
CA ALA A 533 28.85 8.56 2.94
C ALA A 533 28.08 7.73 1.89
N ALA A 534 26.84 7.32 2.20
CA ALA A 534 25.98 6.62 1.25
C ALA A 534 25.63 7.50 0.02
N ALA A 535 25.33 8.78 0.23
CA ALA A 535 25.07 9.73 -0.85
C ALA A 535 26.31 9.95 -1.73
N ALA A 536 27.50 10.07 -1.14
CA ALA A 536 28.77 10.17 -1.85
C ALA A 536 29.09 8.89 -2.65
N GLN A 537 28.82 7.71 -2.10
CA GLN A 537 29.02 6.43 -2.79
C GLN A 537 28.09 6.26 -4.00
N VAL A 538 26.82 6.68 -3.89
CA VAL A 538 25.88 6.74 -5.02
C VAL A 538 26.34 7.76 -6.06
N ALA A 539 26.81 8.95 -5.64
CA ALA A 539 27.34 9.96 -6.55
C ALA A 539 28.58 9.47 -7.32
N SER A 540 29.52 8.78 -6.67
CA SER A 540 30.67 8.13 -7.33
C SER A 540 30.19 7.10 -8.35
N THR A 541 29.28 6.20 -7.96
CA THR A 541 28.75 5.15 -8.83
C THR A 541 28.09 5.74 -10.09
N LEU A 542 27.41 6.88 -9.97
CA LEU A 542 26.82 7.61 -11.11
C LEU A 542 27.88 8.30 -11.99
N GLN A 543 28.97 8.81 -11.42
CA GLN A 543 30.11 9.37 -12.17
C GLN A 543 30.92 8.29 -12.89
N ASP A 544 31.17 7.14 -12.25
CA ASP A 544 31.87 6.01 -12.86
C ASP A 544 31.02 5.40 -13.99
N SER A 545 29.70 5.28 -13.77
CA SER A 545 28.74 4.92 -14.82
C SER A 545 28.68 5.95 -15.96
N ARG A 546 29.05 7.21 -15.73
CA ARG A 546 29.16 8.25 -16.78
C ARG A 546 30.46 8.11 -17.56
N ARG A 547 31.60 7.96 -16.89
CA ARG A 547 32.91 7.72 -17.52
C ARG A 547 32.91 6.44 -18.37
N ALA A 548 32.28 5.37 -17.90
CA ALA A 548 32.11 4.13 -18.65
C ALA A 548 31.27 4.33 -19.94
N ARG A 549 30.25 5.20 -19.91
CA ARG A 549 29.47 5.57 -21.11
C ARG A 549 30.29 6.41 -22.08
N GLU A 550 31.05 7.38 -21.59
CA GLU A 550 31.91 8.24 -22.42
C GLU A 550 33.00 7.39 -23.13
N ALA A 551 33.66 6.48 -22.41
CA ALA A 551 34.60 5.51 -23.00
C ALA A 551 33.94 4.57 -24.04
N ALA A 552 32.75 4.04 -23.75
CA ALA A 552 32.01 3.18 -24.68
C ALA A 552 31.51 3.91 -25.94
N HIS A 553 31.27 5.23 -25.86
CA HIS A 553 30.90 6.06 -27.01
C HIS A 553 32.10 6.45 -27.87
N CYS A 554 33.28 6.71 -27.28
CA CYS A 554 34.51 7.01 -28.03
C CYS A 554 35.03 5.82 -28.86
N LEU A 555 34.62 4.58 -28.54
CA LEU A 555 35.03 3.36 -29.25
C LEU A 555 34.15 2.99 -30.46
N ARG A 556 33.18 3.83 -30.86
CA ARG A 556 32.36 3.61 -32.07
C ARG A 556 32.83 4.51 -33.23
N PRO A 557 33.21 3.94 -34.39
CA PRO A 557 33.34 4.72 -35.62
C PRO A 557 32.00 5.39 -35.97
N GLN A 558 32.03 6.65 -36.40
CA GLN A 558 30.83 7.31 -36.91
C GLN A 558 30.39 6.67 -38.23
N PRO A 559 29.09 6.39 -38.43
CA PRO A 559 28.57 5.95 -39.72
C PRO A 559 28.56 7.11 -40.72
N ALA A 560 28.87 6.82 -41.99
CA ALA A 560 28.88 7.81 -43.06
C ALA A 560 27.46 8.37 -43.34
N PRO A 561 27.33 9.62 -43.86
CA PRO A 561 26.04 10.23 -44.15
C PRO A 561 25.26 9.44 -45.21
N ALA A 562 23.94 9.28 -45.01
CA ALA A 562 23.08 8.57 -45.93
C ALA A 562 22.78 9.40 -47.20
N ALA A 563 22.74 8.74 -48.36
CA ALA A 563 22.44 9.38 -49.64
C ALA A 563 20.94 9.72 -49.81
N VAL A 564 20.68 10.77 -50.60
CA VAL A 564 19.33 11.32 -50.86
C VAL A 564 18.53 10.40 -51.82
N PRO A 565 17.25 10.10 -51.54
CA PRO A 565 16.41 9.30 -52.45
C PRO A 565 15.87 10.12 -53.64
N PRO A 566 15.64 9.49 -54.82
CA PRO A 566 15.17 10.17 -56.02
C PRO A 566 13.64 10.47 -56.01
N PRO A 567 13.16 11.42 -56.85
CA PRO A 567 11.76 11.82 -56.88
C PRO A 567 10.84 10.84 -57.63
N TYR A 568 9.56 10.87 -57.28
CA TYR A 568 8.47 10.06 -57.88
C TYR A 568 8.04 10.59 -59.26
N THR A 569 7.79 9.67 -60.20
CA THR A 569 7.17 9.97 -61.52
C THR A 569 5.80 9.31 -61.64
N GLN A 570 4.80 10.02 -62.17
CA GLN A 570 3.44 9.51 -62.41
C GLN A 570 3.34 8.72 -63.73
N GLN A 571 2.43 7.74 -63.80
CA GLN A 571 1.81 7.28 -65.06
C GLN A 571 0.35 6.81 -64.84
N PRO A 572 -0.49 6.76 -65.90
CA PRO A 572 -1.94 7.00 -65.79
C PRO A 572 -2.82 5.73 -65.79
N GLY A 573 -4.11 5.90 -65.47
CA GLY A 573 -5.07 4.79 -65.31
C GLY A 573 -6.16 4.68 -66.39
N THR A 574 -7.15 3.80 -66.16
CA THR A 574 -8.33 3.64 -67.02
C THR A 574 -9.56 3.11 -66.27
N GLN A 575 -10.62 3.95 -66.27
CA GLN A 575 -12.07 3.66 -66.38
C GLN A 575 -12.76 2.50 -65.63
N HIS A 576 -13.84 2.87 -64.92
CA HIS A 576 -14.92 2.00 -64.43
C HIS A 576 -16.14 2.03 -65.37
N THR A 577 -16.89 0.92 -65.46
CA THR A 577 -18.38 0.92 -65.67
C THR A 577 -19.03 -0.41 -65.16
N PRO A 578 -20.36 -0.49 -64.88
CA PRO A 578 -20.92 -1.42 -63.88
C PRO A 578 -22.11 -2.34 -64.32
N GLY A 579 -22.58 -3.19 -63.38
CA GLY A 579 -23.86 -3.96 -63.43
C GLY A 579 -23.67 -5.49 -63.45
N ARG A 580 -24.54 -6.36 -62.91
CA ARG A 580 -25.97 -6.27 -62.47
C ARG A 580 -26.34 -7.43 -61.49
N THR A 581 -27.57 -7.44 -60.95
CA THR A 581 -28.14 -8.43 -59.99
C THR A 581 -28.84 -9.64 -60.70
N THR A 582 -29.46 -10.68 -60.10
CA THR A 582 -30.08 -10.91 -58.75
C THR A 582 -30.35 -12.42 -58.48
N GLY A 583 -30.49 -12.85 -57.21
CA GLY A 583 -31.21 -14.09 -56.78
C GLY A 583 -30.35 -15.21 -56.14
N GLY A 584 -30.82 -16.05 -55.21
CA GLY A 584 -32.08 -16.04 -54.42
C GLY A 584 -32.62 -17.45 -54.10
N VAL A 585 -32.95 -17.73 -52.81
CA VAL A 585 -33.67 -18.92 -52.28
C VAL A 585 -32.84 -20.24 -52.32
N THR A 586 -32.89 -21.19 -51.37
CA THR A 586 -33.68 -21.39 -50.11
C THR A 586 -32.88 -21.17 -48.83
#